data_AF-B4UC53-F1
#
_entry.id   AF-B4UC53-F1
#
_cell.length_a   1.000
_cell.length_b   1.000
_cell.length_c   1.000
_cell.angle_alpha   90.00
_cell.angle_beta   90.00
_cell.angle_gamma   90.00
#
_symmetry.space_group_name_H-M   'P 1'
#
loop_
_entity.id
_entity.type
_entity.pdbx_description
1 polymer ?
#
loop_
_entity_poly.entity_id
_entity_poly.type
_entity_poly.pdbx_seq_one_letter_code
_entity_poly.pdbx_strand_id
1 'polypeptide(L)'
;MTRTLAAAAALALAACGRLDQVDITRSASVNVPGVPGAPAGSIPAIQALDIGGGDQLRAEGIDPGDVDSAKLRRLTLEVTAGDSLEAWVDSVSIYVETAGQPRILLASKSGISALPAGTTLVDLDVNPGVDLKPYLTAASAPLTVEATGSAPDVNTTVKVTATIRVDVNVSGLLN
;
A
#
# COMPACT_ATOMS: atom_id res chain seq x y z
N MET A 1 3.98 9.76 61.55
CA MET A 1 4.35 10.87 60.65
C MET A 1 3.91 10.48 59.23
N THR A 2 2.77 11.01 58.77
CA THR A 2 2.66 12.05 57.69
C THR A 2 3.08 11.52 56.31
N ARG A 3 2.36 11.64 55.19
CA ARG A 3 1.01 12.04 54.76
C ARG A 3 0.95 11.64 53.26
N THR A 4 -0.18 11.10 52.83
CA THR A 4 -0.90 11.30 51.55
C THR A 4 -0.17 11.95 50.36
N LEU A 5 -0.27 11.33 49.16
CA LEU A 5 -0.75 12.01 47.95
C LEU A 5 -1.19 11.00 46.88
N ALA A 6 -2.46 11.14 46.51
CA ALA A 6 -3.13 10.53 45.38
C ALA A 6 -2.93 11.38 44.12
N ALA A 7 -3.45 10.83 43.01
CA ALA A 7 -3.86 11.50 41.77
C ALA A 7 -2.86 11.48 40.59
N ALA A 8 -3.33 10.84 39.51
CA ALA A 8 -3.56 11.41 38.18
C ALA A 8 -3.21 10.34 37.14
N ALA A 9 -3.95 10.11 36.07
CA ALA A 9 -5.25 10.60 35.63
C ALA A 9 -5.63 9.62 34.50
N ALA A 10 -6.92 9.34 34.40
CA ALA A 10 -7.47 8.63 33.25
C ALA A 10 -7.02 9.35 31.95
N LEU A 11 -6.16 8.71 31.17
CA LEU A 11 -6.03 9.07 29.76
C LEU A 11 -7.31 8.60 29.06
N ALA A 12 -8.28 9.51 29.04
CA ALA A 12 -9.34 9.50 28.06
C ALA A 12 -8.70 9.58 26.66
N LEU A 13 -8.49 8.43 26.02
CA LEU A 13 -8.32 8.36 24.57
C LEU A 13 -9.69 8.64 23.96
N ALA A 14 -10.03 9.93 23.93
CA ALA A 14 -10.99 10.48 22.99
C ALA A 14 -10.40 10.33 21.58
N ALA A 15 -10.50 9.14 21.01
CA ALA A 15 -10.44 8.92 19.57
C ALA A 15 -11.87 8.64 19.10
N CYS A 16 -12.73 9.65 19.20
CA CYS A 16 -14.03 9.67 18.54
C CYS A 16 -13.82 9.88 17.02
N GLY A 17 -13.19 8.91 16.37
CA GLY A 17 -13.28 8.68 14.94
C GLY A 17 -13.96 7.33 14.79
N ARG A 18 -15.05 7.27 14.02
CA ARG A 18 -15.71 6.06 13.50
C ARG A 18 -15.05 4.74 13.97
N LEU A 19 -15.59 4.17 15.06
CA LEU A 19 -15.09 2.97 15.76
C LEU A 19 -15.00 1.72 14.88
N ASP A 20 -15.53 1.79 13.67
CA ASP A 20 -15.61 0.75 12.64
C ASP A 20 -14.53 0.89 11.54
N GLN A 21 -13.70 1.94 11.51
CA GLN A 21 -12.72 2.13 10.42
C GLN A 21 -11.26 2.10 10.91
N VAL A 22 -10.47 1.23 10.30
CA VAL A 22 -9.03 1.06 10.58
C VAL A 22 -8.23 1.22 9.30
N ASP A 23 -7.14 1.99 9.34
CA ASP A 23 -6.20 2.09 8.22
C ASP A 23 -5.03 1.11 8.45
N ILE A 24 -4.85 0.16 7.53
CA ILE A 24 -3.74 -0.80 7.52
C ILE A 24 -2.71 -0.34 6.49
N THR A 25 -1.46 -0.21 6.89
CA THR A 25 -0.35 0.14 5.98
C THR A 25 0.57 -1.04 5.79
N ARG A 26 0.78 -1.43 4.54
CA ARG A 26 1.72 -2.49 4.14
C ARG A 26 2.76 -1.91 3.18
N SER A 27 3.98 -2.42 3.27
CA SER A 27 5.05 -1.99 2.36
C SER A 27 5.98 -3.13 1.99
N ALA A 28 6.60 -3.02 0.82
CA ALA A 28 7.59 -3.96 0.34
C ALA A 28 8.62 -3.24 -0.53
N SER A 29 9.81 -3.81 -0.64
CA SER A 29 10.90 -3.25 -1.46
C SER A 29 11.20 -4.16 -2.64
N VAL A 30 11.42 -3.54 -3.78
CA VAL A 30 11.73 -4.19 -5.05
C VAL A 30 13.04 -3.63 -5.55
N ASN A 31 13.94 -4.52 -6.00
CA ASN A 31 15.18 -4.11 -6.63
C ASN A 31 15.03 -4.18 -8.15
N VAL A 32 15.26 -3.05 -8.81
CA VAL A 32 15.26 -2.91 -10.27
C VAL A 32 16.72 -2.91 -10.73
N PRO A 33 17.18 -3.94 -11.45
CA PRO A 33 18.54 -3.99 -11.96
C PRO A 33 18.84 -2.81 -12.88
N GLY A 34 20.00 -2.20 -12.69
CA GLY A 34 20.50 -1.15 -13.57
C GLY A 34 21.04 -1.75 -14.87
N VAL A 35 20.70 -1.14 -16.00
CA VAL A 35 21.21 -1.51 -17.33
C VAL A 35 21.59 -0.23 -18.08
N PRO A 36 22.85 0.24 -17.93
CA PRO A 36 23.30 1.47 -18.57
C PRO A 36 23.07 1.45 -20.08
N GLY A 37 22.40 2.48 -20.60
CA GLY A 37 22.13 2.63 -22.04
C GLY A 37 21.09 1.65 -22.60
N ALA A 38 20.24 1.04 -21.76
CA ALA A 38 19.11 0.25 -22.22
C ALA A 38 18.15 1.11 -23.07
N PRO A 39 17.64 0.58 -24.20
CA PRO A 39 16.59 1.26 -24.95
C PRO A 39 15.32 1.37 -24.10
N ALA A 40 14.56 2.46 -24.29
CA ALA A 40 13.25 2.61 -23.69
C ALA A 40 12.37 1.40 -24.00
N GLY A 41 11.76 0.82 -22.97
CA GLY A 41 11.01 -0.43 -23.05
C GLY A 41 10.13 -0.66 -21.81
N SER A 42 9.29 -1.68 -21.89
CA SER A 42 8.48 -2.12 -20.74
C SER A 42 9.40 -2.67 -19.65
N ILE A 43 9.37 -2.08 -18.46
CA ILE A 43 9.98 -2.67 -17.26
C ILE A 43 9.18 -3.94 -16.96
N PRO A 44 9.82 -5.11 -16.78
CA PRO A 44 9.10 -6.35 -16.53
C PRO A 44 8.19 -6.20 -15.33
N ALA A 45 7.02 -6.84 -15.38
CA ALA A 45 6.07 -6.76 -14.27
C ALA A 45 6.69 -7.36 -13.01
N ILE A 46 6.57 -6.66 -11.88
CA ILE A 46 7.15 -7.09 -10.61
C ILE A 46 6.06 -7.30 -9.58
N GLN A 47 6.06 -8.47 -8.94
CA GLN A 47 5.24 -8.71 -7.76
C GLN A 47 5.88 -7.95 -6.60
N ALA A 48 5.23 -6.88 -6.16
CA ALA A 48 5.80 -6.00 -5.15
C ALA A 48 5.38 -6.42 -3.73
N LEU A 49 4.11 -6.73 -3.52
CA LEU A 49 3.53 -6.84 -2.18
C LEU A 49 2.33 -7.77 -2.20
N ASP A 50 2.19 -8.68 -1.22
CA ASP A 50 0.95 -9.43 -1.03
C ASP A 50 0.05 -8.73 0.00
N ILE A 51 -1.14 -8.31 -0.43
CA ILE A 51 -2.14 -7.67 0.44
C ILE A 51 -3.20 -8.65 0.95
N GLY A 52 -3.20 -9.89 0.48
CA GLY A 52 -4.11 -10.93 0.97
C GLY A 52 -3.73 -11.41 2.36
N GLY A 53 -4.38 -12.49 2.78
CA GLY A 53 -4.04 -13.25 3.99
C GLY A 53 -4.90 -12.90 5.18
N GLY A 54 -5.86 -13.78 5.49
CA GLY A 54 -6.67 -13.68 6.71
C GLY A 54 -5.83 -13.68 7.99
N ASP A 55 -4.69 -14.38 8.01
CA ASP A 55 -3.78 -14.37 9.16
C ASP A 55 -3.09 -13.02 9.36
N GLN A 56 -2.80 -12.29 8.27
CA GLN A 56 -2.27 -10.92 8.37
C GLN A 56 -3.33 -9.97 8.91
N LEU A 57 -4.60 -10.08 8.50
CA LEU A 57 -5.68 -9.30 9.12
C LEU A 57 -5.82 -9.60 10.62
N ARG A 58 -5.76 -10.88 11.02
CA ARG A 58 -5.81 -11.27 12.44
C ARG A 58 -4.60 -10.76 13.23
N ALA A 59 -3.42 -10.72 12.61
CA ALA A 59 -2.23 -10.12 13.23
C ALA A 59 -2.40 -8.61 13.50
N GLU A 60 -3.21 -7.93 12.68
CA GLU A 60 -3.64 -6.54 12.87
C GLU A 60 -4.88 -6.42 13.80
N GLY A 61 -5.32 -7.53 14.41
CA GLY A 61 -6.47 -7.57 15.32
C GLY A 61 -7.84 -7.52 14.64
N ILE A 62 -7.91 -7.78 13.33
CA ILE A 62 -9.14 -7.74 12.53
C ILE A 62 -9.56 -9.16 12.18
N ASP A 63 -10.78 -9.57 12.55
CA ASP A 63 -11.36 -10.80 12.02
C ASP A 63 -11.71 -10.61 10.54
N PRO A 64 -11.18 -11.45 9.61
CA PRO A 64 -11.57 -11.40 8.21
C PRO A 64 -13.09 -11.48 7.97
N GLY A 65 -13.84 -12.13 8.87
CA GLY A 65 -15.30 -12.24 8.81
C GLY A 65 -16.03 -10.93 9.13
N ASP A 66 -15.41 -10.04 9.90
CA ASP A 66 -16.00 -8.76 10.31
C ASP A 66 -15.72 -7.63 9.31
N VAL A 67 -14.88 -7.87 8.29
CA VAL A 67 -14.58 -6.88 7.25
C VAL A 67 -15.82 -6.66 6.38
N ASP A 68 -16.42 -5.47 6.43
CA ASP A 68 -17.58 -5.09 5.61
C ASP A 68 -17.16 -4.56 4.25
N SER A 69 -16.14 -3.69 4.21
CA SER A 69 -15.56 -3.17 2.98
C SER A 69 -14.09 -2.83 3.17
N ALA A 70 -13.31 -2.81 2.09
CA ALA A 70 -11.95 -2.30 2.15
C ALA A 70 -11.62 -1.47 0.92
N LYS A 71 -10.96 -0.33 1.12
CA LYS A 71 -10.64 0.61 0.04
C LYS A 71 -9.21 1.08 0.14
N LEU A 72 -8.51 1.07 -0.99
CA LEU A 72 -7.20 1.69 -1.08
C LEU A 72 -7.35 3.20 -0.83
N ARG A 73 -6.59 3.74 0.12
CA ARG A 73 -6.57 5.18 0.42
C ARG A 73 -5.39 5.87 -0.21
N ARG A 74 -4.23 5.21 -0.16
CA ARG A 74 -2.98 5.76 -0.64
C ARG A 74 -2.10 4.64 -1.17
N LEU A 75 -1.40 4.92 -2.25
CA LEU A 75 -0.31 4.09 -2.72
C LEU A 75 0.85 4.99 -3.12
N THR A 76 2.02 4.75 -2.52
CA THR A 76 3.25 5.47 -2.82
C THR A 76 4.34 4.57 -3.36
N LEU A 77 5.16 5.14 -4.24
CA LEU A 77 6.43 4.61 -4.66
C LEU A 77 7.54 5.52 -4.12
N GLU A 78 8.53 4.93 -3.45
CA GLU A 78 9.67 5.64 -2.87
C GLU A 78 10.98 4.96 -3.31
N VAL A 79 11.85 5.69 -3.99
CA VAL A 79 13.23 5.26 -4.22
C VAL A 79 14.01 5.40 -2.92
N THR A 80 14.49 4.28 -2.40
CA THR A 80 15.27 4.22 -1.16
C THR A 80 16.78 4.12 -1.43
N ALA A 81 17.17 3.72 -2.65
CA ALA A 81 18.55 3.70 -3.14
C ALA A 81 18.57 3.67 -4.68
N GLY A 82 19.58 4.28 -5.31
CA GLY A 82 19.75 4.30 -6.77
C GLY A 82 19.22 5.56 -7.45
N ASP A 83 18.72 5.43 -8.69
CA ASP A 83 18.25 6.53 -9.52
C ASP A 83 16.83 6.98 -9.16
N SER A 84 16.59 8.29 -9.26
CA SER A 84 15.28 8.90 -9.03
C SER A 84 14.24 8.49 -10.08
N LEU A 85 12.96 8.47 -9.72
CA LEU A 85 11.89 7.88 -10.55
C LEU A 85 11.75 8.56 -11.91
N GLU A 86 11.86 9.89 -11.96
CA GLU A 86 11.71 10.65 -13.20
C GLU A 86 12.82 10.35 -14.23
N ALA A 87 13.96 9.83 -13.79
CA ALA A 87 15.07 9.54 -14.69
C ALA A 87 14.80 8.30 -15.57
N TRP A 88 13.95 7.38 -15.13
CA TRP A 88 13.80 6.08 -15.79
C TRP A 88 12.34 5.58 -15.87
N VAL A 89 11.39 6.21 -15.18
CA VAL A 89 9.97 5.82 -15.20
C VAL A 89 9.13 6.88 -15.89
N ASP A 90 8.36 6.46 -16.91
CA ASP A 90 7.35 7.31 -17.56
C ASP A 90 5.97 7.13 -16.92
N SER A 91 5.57 5.88 -16.67
CA SER A 91 4.29 5.55 -16.07
C SER A 91 4.35 4.26 -15.26
N VAL A 92 3.47 4.16 -14.26
CA VAL A 92 3.28 2.97 -13.42
C VAL A 92 1.80 2.67 -13.29
N SER A 93 1.46 1.39 -13.37
CA SER A 93 0.14 0.84 -13.09
C SER A 93 0.28 -0.30 -12.10
N ILE A 94 -0.50 -0.26 -11.02
CA ILE A 94 -0.53 -1.32 -10.01
C ILE A 94 -1.87 -2.03 -10.05
N TYR A 95 -1.78 -3.34 -10.16
CA TYR A 95 -2.91 -4.26 -10.22
C TYR A 95 -2.93 -5.15 -8.98
N VAL A 96 -4.11 -5.62 -8.63
CA VAL A 96 -4.29 -6.74 -7.70
C VAL A 96 -4.93 -7.90 -8.44
N GLU A 97 -4.50 -9.11 -8.11
CA GLU A 97 -5.09 -10.34 -8.61
C GLU A 97 -5.13 -11.40 -7.51
N THR A 98 -6.16 -12.24 -7.51
CA THR A 98 -6.24 -13.42 -6.64
C THR A 98 -7.07 -14.50 -7.31
N ALA A 99 -6.94 -15.74 -6.85
CA ALA A 99 -7.67 -16.87 -7.40
C ALA A 99 -9.19 -16.64 -7.29
N GLY A 100 -9.90 -16.78 -8.41
CA GLY A 100 -11.35 -16.60 -8.46
C GLY A 100 -11.84 -15.15 -8.48
N GLN A 101 -10.94 -14.17 -8.57
CA GLN A 101 -11.27 -12.76 -8.76
C GLN A 101 -10.65 -12.23 -10.06
N PRO A 102 -11.27 -11.23 -10.72
CA PRO A 102 -10.67 -10.59 -11.87
C PRO A 102 -9.42 -9.80 -11.47
N ARG A 103 -8.49 -9.62 -12.42
CA ARG A 103 -7.38 -8.67 -12.23
C ARG A 103 -7.93 -7.24 -12.32
N ILE A 104 -7.64 -6.41 -11.31
CA ILE A 104 -8.17 -5.03 -11.21
C ILE A 104 -7.03 -4.01 -11.07
N LEU A 105 -7.14 -2.88 -11.78
CA LEU A 105 -6.26 -1.73 -11.62
C LEU A 105 -6.61 -0.97 -10.33
N LEU A 106 -5.66 -0.91 -9.40
CA LEU A 106 -5.80 -0.23 -8.11
C LEU A 106 -5.35 1.22 -8.13
N ALA A 107 -4.21 1.48 -8.76
CA ALA A 107 -3.66 2.82 -8.87
C ALA A 107 -2.76 2.92 -10.09
N SER A 108 -2.65 4.12 -10.65
CA SER A 108 -1.74 4.38 -11.76
C SER A 108 -1.22 5.79 -11.69
N LYS A 109 -0.11 6.07 -12.37
CA LYS A 109 0.38 7.42 -12.62
C LYS A 109 1.16 7.46 -13.90
N SER A 110 0.94 8.48 -14.71
CA SER A 110 1.68 8.76 -15.93
C SER A 110 2.38 10.11 -15.86
N GLY A 111 3.35 10.33 -16.75
CA GLY A 111 4.14 11.56 -16.78
C GLY A 111 5.12 11.68 -15.62
N ILE A 112 5.58 10.54 -15.08
CA ILE A 112 6.57 10.52 -13.99
C ILE A 112 7.90 11.11 -14.47
N SER A 113 8.28 10.89 -15.73
CA SER A 113 9.49 11.47 -16.35
C SER A 113 9.46 12.98 -16.54
N ALA A 114 8.28 13.60 -16.43
CA ALA A 114 8.13 15.05 -16.47
C ALA A 114 8.16 15.70 -15.06
N LEU A 115 8.29 14.90 -14.00
CA LEU A 115 8.43 15.41 -12.64
C LEU A 115 9.80 16.09 -12.44
N PRO A 116 9.94 16.95 -11.41
CA PRO A 116 11.22 17.59 -11.12
C PRO A 116 12.36 16.59 -10.93
N ALA A 117 13.56 16.94 -11.39
CA ALA A 117 14.75 16.11 -11.18
C ALA A 117 14.99 15.82 -9.70
N GLY A 118 15.37 14.59 -9.37
CA GLY A 118 15.55 14.08 -8.02
C GLY A 118 14.25 13.63 -7.34
N THR A 119 13.18 13.33 -8.09
CA THR A 119 11.93 12.84 -7.53
C THR A 119 12.09 11.40 -7.06
N THR A 120 12.20 11.23 -5.74
CA THR A 120 12.29 9.89 -5.13
C THR A 120 10.94 9.37 -4.64
N LEU A 121 9.97 10.25 -4.33
CA LEU A 121 8.67 9.87 -3.80
C LEU A 121 7.55 10.31 -4.74
N VAL A 122 6.68 9.37 -5.10
CA VAL A 122 5.52 9.61 -5.95
C VAL A 122 4.27 8.97 -5.33
N ASP A 123 3.25 9.78 -5.11
CA ASP A 123 1.88 9.31 -4.86
C ASP A 123 1.22 8.88 -6.17
N LEU A 124 0.64 7.69 -6.22
CA LEU A 124 -0.13 7.21 -7.36
C LEU A 124 -1.61 7.64 -7.28
N ASP A 125 -2.25 7.76 -8.44
CA ASP A 125 -3.67 8.07 -8.53
C ASP A 125 -4.48 6.80 -8.28
N VAL A 126 -5.08 6.71 -7.08
CA VAL A 126 -5.86 5.56 -6.63
C VAL A 126 -7.23 5.52 -7.31
N ASN A 127 -7.65 4.33 -7.73
CA ASN A 127 -9.00 4.06 -8.23
C ASN A 127 -9.99 3.91 -7.04
N PRO A 128 -10.89 4.89 -6.81
CA PRO A 128 -11.78 4.86 -5.65
C PRO A 128 -12.93 3.86 -5.78
N GLY A 129 -13.14 3.29 -6.97
CA GLY A 129 -14.26 2.39 -7.29
C GLY A 129 -14.01 0.93 -6.94
N VAL A 130 -12.85 0.58 -6.38
CA VAL A 130 -12.46 -0.81 -6.11
C VAL A 130 -12.69 -1.16 -4.65
N ASP A 131 -13.47 -2.21 -4.41
CA ASP A 131 -13.55 -2.87 -3.11
C ASP A 131 -12.49 -3.97 -3.03
N LEU A 132 -11.61 -3.85 -2.04
CA LEU A 132 -10.50 -4.75 -1.76
C LEU A 132 -10.88 -5.90 -0.82
N LYS A 133 -12.07 -5.89 -0.20
CA LYS A 133 -12.52 -6.97 0.70
C LYS A 133 -12.28 -8.39 0.12
N PRO A 134 -12.68 -8.71 -1.12
CA PRO A 134 -12.49 -10.06 -1.66
C PRO A 134 -11.02 -10.42 -1.91
N TYR A 135 -10.12 -9.43 -1.96
CA TYR A 135 -8.68 -9.63 -2.14
C TYR A 135 -7.97 -9.74 -0.78
N LEU A 136 -8.32 -8.89 0.18
CA LEU A 136 -7.74 -8.92 1.55
C LEU A 136 -8.07 -10.22 2.29
N THR A 137 -9.28 -10.75 2.09
CA THR A 137 -9.76 -11.96 2.77
C THR A 137 -9.35 -13.24 2.03
N ALA A 138 -8.80 -13.13 0.81
CA ALA A 138 -8.25 -14.26 0.08
C ALA A 138 -6.95 -14.77 0.72
N ALA A 139 -6.55 -16.00 0.39
CA ALA A 139 -5.32 -16.59 0.91
C ALA A 139 -4.06 -15.83 0.47
N SER A 140 -4.07 -15.28 -0.75
CA SER A 140 -2.99 -14.47 -1.32
C SER A 140 -3.59 -13.53 -2.34
N ALA A 141 -3.15 -12.28 -2.36
CA ALA A 141 -3.55 -11.26 -3.32
C ALA A 141 -2.33 -10.39 -3.66
N PRO A 142 -1.41 -10.88 -4.52
CA PRO A 142 -0.24 -10.12 -4.92
C PRO A 142 -0.63 -8.84 -5.68
N LEU A 143 0.13 -7.78 -5.40
CA LEU A 143 0.17 -6.56 -6.17
C LEU A 143 1.21 -6.70 -7.26
N THR A 144 0.75 -6.59 -8.50
CA THR A 144 1.57 -6.63 -9.70
C THR A 144 1.80 -5.20 -10.19
N VAL A 145 3.06 -4.79 -10.25
CA VAL A 145 3.51 -3.50 -10.77
C VAL A 145 3.85 -3.66 -12.24
N GLU A 146 3.25 -2.86 -13.10
CA GLU A 146 3.66 -2.70 -14.49
C GLU A 146 4.13 -1.27 -14.69
N ALA A 147 5.32 -1.08 -15.27
CA ALA A 147 5.89 0.23 -15.50
C ALA A 147 6.43 0.36 -16.92
N THR A 148 6.34 1.57 -17.47
CA THR A 148 6.94 1.93 -18.75
C THR A 148 8.07 2.93 -18.51
N GLY A 149 9.14 2.85 -19.29
CA GLY A 149 10.24 3.80 -19.20
C GLY A 149 11.51 3.22 -19.79
N SER A 150 12.64 3.47 -19.14
CA SER A 150 13.92 2.83 -19.44
C SER A 150 14.40 2.10 -18.18
N ALA A 151 15.30 1.13 -18.33
CA ALA A 151 15.97 0.61 -17.14
C ALA A 151 16.80 1.73 -16.49
N PRO A 152 16.89 1.78 -15.14
CA PRO A 152 17.77 2.74 -14.48
C PRO A 152 19.24 2.47 -14.85
N ASP A 153 20.11 3.46 -14.75
CA ASP A 153 21.54 3.29 -15.05
C ASP A 153 22.25 2.50 -13.94
N VAL A 154 21.75 2.62 -12.70
CA VAL A 154 22.24 1.85 -11.55
C VAL A 154 21.14 1.00 -10.92
N ASN A 155 21.55 -0.01 -10.16
CA ASN A 155 20.60 -0.80 -9.36
C ASN A 155 19.80 0.12 -8.45
N THR A 156 18.48 0.08 -8.57
CA THR A 156 17.57 1.00 -7.90
C THR A 156 16.58 0.22 -7.05
N THR A 157 16.50 0.57 -5.76
CA THR A 157 15.56 -0.04 -4.82
C THR A 157 14.35 0.86 -4.63
N VAL A 158 13.18 0.36 -5.03
CA VAL A 158 11.90 1.04 -4.91
C VAL A 158 11.06 0.37 -3.83
N LYS A 159 10.65 1.16 -2.83
CA LYS A 159 9.68 0.76 -1.82
C LYS A 159 8.28 1.15 -2.26
N VAL A 160 7.39 0.17 -2.30
CA VAL A 160 5.96 0.34 -2.53
C VAL A 160 5.27 0.34 -1.18
N THR A 161 4.45 1.35 -0.89
CA THR A 161 3.63 1.40 0.34
C THR A 161 2.17 1.59 -0.02
N ALA A 162 1.31 0.71 0.49
CA ALA A 162 -0.14 0.77 0.31
C ALA A 162 -0.82 0.97 1.67
N THR A 163 -1.70 1.97 1.76
CA THR A 163 -2.57 2.19 2.92
C THR A 163 -4.00 1.88 2.52
N ILE A 164 -4.59 0.89 3.19
CA ILE A 164 -5.92 0.37 2.92
C ILE A 164 -6.81 0.67 4.12
N ARG A 165 -7.93 1.33 3.87
CA ARG A 165 -8.96 1.52 4.88
C ARG A 165 -9.86 0.31 4.90
N VAL A 166 -9.98 -0.31 6.05
CA VAL A 166 -10.88 -1.43 6.31
C VAL A 166 -12.02 -0.91 7.18
N ASP A 167 -13.25 -1.21 6.76
CA ASP A 167 -14.48 -0.98 7.52
C ASP A 167 -14.88 -2.32 8.15
N VAL A 168 -15.05 -2.36 9.47
CA VAL A 168 -15.34 -3.55 10.26
C VAL A 168 -16.65 -3.42 11.02
N ASN A 169 -17.45 -4.48 11.01
CA ASN A 169 -18.69 -4.51 11.74
C ASN A 169 -18.46 -4.79 13.23
N VAL A 170 -18.51 -3.75 14.07
CA VAL A 170 -18.48 -3.90 15.54
C VAL A 170 -19.86 -4.30 16.08
N SER A 171 -20.38 -5.44 15.64
CA SER A 171 -21.66 -5.98 16.14
C SER A 171 -21.52 -6.73 17.49
N GLY A 172 -20.30 -6.96 17.98
CA GLY A 172 -20.04 -7.76 19.19
C GLY A 172 -19.87 -6.99 20.52
N LEU A 173 -19.83 -5.64 20.51
CA LEU A 173 -19.53 -4.83 21.71
C LEU A 173 -20.79 -4.36 22.48
N LEU A 174 -21.99 -4.73 22.02
CA LEU A 174 -23.27 -4.27 22.60
C LEU A 174 -24.18 -5.40 23.11
N ASN A 175 -23.68 -6.63 23.25
CA ASN A 175 -24.40 -7.73 23.92
C ASN A 175 -23.79 -8.07 25.27
#